data_AF-A0A832MVL9-F1
#
_entry.id   AF-A0A832MVL9-F1
#
_cell.length_a   1.000
_cell.length_b   1.000
_cell.length_c   1.000
_cell.angle_alpha   90.00
_cell.angle_beta   90.00
_cell.angle_gamma   90.00
#
_symmetry.space_group_name_H-M   'P 1'
#
loop_
_entity.id
_entity.type
_entity.pdbx_description
1 polymer ?
#
loop_
_entity_poly.entity_id
_entity_poly.type
_entity_poly.pdbx_seq_one_letter_code
_entity_poly.pdbx_strand_id
1 'polypeptide(L)'
;MLRKIRFLFLLLSIFLALSSLLFSWSGHESYTYLVVKSLNLSLDKLVEIRPYTYKETRVYNTKYYYTDDFAGQRKFFDPMNDGKFPPDPSPVDGKLPAWQILTIYAQFPDFGMDEELELSPLQSLIGNSQGVRHMRYKLGLIEAFE
;
A
#
# COMPACT_ATOMS: atom_id res chain seq x y z
N MET A 1 12.91 -43.16 -4.39
CA MET A 1 13.40 -41.94 -3.68
C MET A 1 13.26 -40.68 -4.53
N LEU A 2 13.84 -40.63 -5.73
CA LEU A 2 13.82 -39.46 -6.62
C LEU A 2 12.41 -38.92 -6.97
N ARG A 3 11.43 -39.81 -7.19
CA ARG A 3 10.03 -39.44 -7.49
C ARG A 3 9.32 -38.74 -6.32
N LYS A 4 9.63 -39.12 -5.07
CA LYS A 4 9.09 -38.47 -3.86
C LYS A 4 9.70 -37.07 -3.68
N ILE A 5 11.00 -36.93 -3.93
CA ILE A 5 11.70 -35.63 -3.87
C ILE A 5 11.14 -34.66 -4.91
N ARG A 6 10.94 -35.10 -6.16
CA ARG A 6 10.32 -34.28 -7.22
C ARG A 6 8.90 -33.84 -6.87
N PHE A 7 8.11 -34.73 -6.27
CA PHE A 7 6.76 -34.40 -5.82
C PHE A 7 6.75 -33.36 -4.69
N LEU A 8 7.65 -33.50 -3.70
CA LEU A 8 7.81 -32.50 -2.64
C LEU A 8 8.22 -31.14 -3.20
N PHE A 9 9.15 -31.13 -4.17
CA PHE A 9 9.64 -29.91 -4.79
C PHE A 9 8.52 -29.18 -5.56
N LEU A 10 7.66 -29.94 -6.26
CA LEU A 10 6.49 -29.40 -6.94
C LEU A 10 5.50 -28.78 -5.94
N LEU A 11 5.19 -29.47 -4.84
CA LEU A 11 4.31 -28.95 -3.79
C LEU A 11 4.88 -27.68 -3.17
N LEU A 12 6.18 -27.64 -2.88
CA LEU A 12 6.85 -26.45 -2.36
C LEU A 12 6.78 -25.29 -3.36
N SER A 13 7.00 -25.55 -4.66
CA SER A 13 6.93 -24.52 -5.70
C SER A 13 5.52 -23.95 -5.83
N ILE A 14 4.49 -24.80 -5.77
CA ILE A 14 3.09 -24.39 -5.77
C ILE A 14 2.75 -23.58 -4.52
N PHE A 15 3.20 -24.03 -3.34
CA PHE A 15 2.99 -23.32 -2.08
C PHE A 15 3.61 -21.92 -2.11
N LEU A 16 4.87 -21.81 -2.56
CA LEU A 16 5.56 -20.53 -2.68
C LEU A 16 4.91 -19.60 -3.71
N ALA A 17 4.46 -20.14 -4.85
CA ALA A 17 3.72 -19.37 -5.84
C ALA A 17 2.39 -18.84 -5.26
N LEU A 18 1.62 -19.69 -4.59
CA LEU A 18 0.35 -19.29 -3.94
C LEU A 18 0.57 -18.28 -2.82
N SER A 19 1.58 -18.47 -1.97
CA SER A 19 1.88 -17.52 -0.89
C SER A 19 2.26 -16.15 -1.46
N SER A 20 2.99 -16.11 -2.57
CA SER A 20 3.33 -14.84 -3.23
C SER A 20 2.12 -14.11 -3.80
N LEU A 21 1.03 -14.80 -4.12
CA LEU A 21 -0.22 -14.17 -4.58
C LEU A 21 -1.09 -13.67 -3.43
N LEU A 22 -1.02 -14.32 -2.26
CA LEU A 22 -1.88 -14.01 -1.12
C LEU A 22 -1.34 -12.90 -0.22
N PHE A 23 -0.02 -12.73 -0.14
CA PHE A 23 0.63 -11.84 0.83
C PHE A 23 1.46 -10.70 0.21
N SER A 24 1.41 -10.51 -1.11
CA SER A 24 2.28 -9.53 -1.78
C SER A 24 1.88 -8.07 -1.54
N TRP A 25 0.67 -7.81 -1.05
CA TRP A 25 0.10 -6.46 -0.99
C TRP A 25 -0.60 -6.09 0.34
N SER A 26 -0.52 -6.95 1.37
CA SER A 26 -1.10 -6.66 2.70
C SER A 26 -0.05 -6.14 3.69
N GLY A 27 -0.51 -5.49 4.77
CA GLY A 27 0.33 -5.11 5.90
C GLY A 27 1.05 -3.75 5.77
N HIS A 28 0.65 -2.90 4.83
CA HIS A 28 1.22 -1.55 4.65
C HIS A 28 1.12 -0.73 5.94
N GLU A 29 -0.04 -0.73 6.59
CA GLU A 29 -0.32 -0.05 7.84
C GLU A 29 0.47 -0.65 9.02
N SER A 30 0.52 -1.98 9.12
CA SER A 30 1.22 -2.69 10.17
C SER A 30 2.74 -2.49 10.09
N TYR A 31 3.31 -2.61 8.90
CA TYR A 31 4.73 -2.34 8.67
C TYR A 31 5.06 -0.88 8.94
N THR A 32 4.24 0.05 8.45
CA THR A 32 4.40 1.48 8.71
C THR A 32 4.40 1.78 10.21
N TYR A 33 3.49 1.17 10.97
CA TYR A 33 3.45 1.33 12.43
C TYR A 33 4.74 0.82 13.10
N LEU A 34 5.22 -0.37 12.72
CA LEU A 34 6.46 -0.94 13.27
C LEU A 34 7.67 -0.06 12.95
N VAL A 35 7.78 0.42 11.71
CA VAL A 35 8.83 1.35 11.30
C VAL A 35 8.74 2.62 12.14
N VAL A 36 7.57 3.26 12.21
CA VAL A 36 7.33 4.49 12.99
C VAL A 36 7.74 4.32 14.46
N LYS A 37 7.41 3.19 15.09
CA LYS A 37 7.80 2.91 16.49
C LYS A 37 9.28 2.54 16.67
N SER A 38 9.95 2.11 15.61
CA SER A 38 11.41 1.84 15.63
C SER A 38 12.24 3.11 15.48
N LEU A 39 11.67 4.18 14.92
CA LEU A 39 12.37 5.45 14.73
C LEU A 39 12.53 6.18 16.05
N ASN A 40 13.71 6.78 16.28
CA ASN A 40 13.95 7.67 17.41
C ASN A 40 13.37 9.08 17.15
N LEU A 41 12.10 9.14 16.77
CA LEU A 41 11.36 10.37 16.44
C LEU A 41 10.13 10.48 17.32
N SER A 42 9.82 11.69 17.79
CA SER A 42 8.59 11.96 18.55
C SER A 42 7.39 12.06 17.61
N LEU A 43 6.83 10.90 17.27
CA LEU A 43 5.66 10.78 16.37
C LEU A 43 4.32 10.70 17.11
N ASP A 44 4.33 10.82 18.44
CA ASP A 44 3.14 11.04 19.27
C ASP A 44 2.68 12.51 19.27
N LYS A 45 3.44 13.41 18.63
CA LYS A 45 3.06 14.81 18.45
C LYS A 45 1.71 14.91 17.74
N LEU A 46 0.79 15.68 18.33
CA LEU A 46 -0.49 16.00 17.75
C LEU A 46 -0.35 16.96 16.56
N VAL A 47 -0.94 16.56 15.44
CA VAL A 47 -1.01 17.28 14.17
C VAL A 47 -2.45 17.71 13.95
N GLU A 48 -2.64 18.98 13.62
CA GLU A 48 -3.94 19.55 13.27
C GLU A 48 -4.37 19.08 11.87
N ILE A 49 -5.59 18.57 11.78
CA ILE A 49 -6.23 18.22 10.52
C ILE A 49 -6.64 19.51 9.82
N ARG A 50 -6.25 19.64 8.56
CA ARG A 50 -6.51 20.84 7.75
C ARG A 50 -7.25 20.48 6.47
N PRO A 51 -8.08 21.39 5.93
CA PRO A 51 -8.67 21.19 4.62
C PRO A 51 -7.61 20.92 3.56
N TYR A 52 -7.95 20.06 2.60
CA TYR A 52 -7.10 19.77 1.46
C TYR A 52 -6.85 21.04 0.63
N THR A 53 -5.59 21.41 0.46
CA THR A 53 -5.17 22.66 -0.23
C THR A 53 -4.27 22.41 -1.43
N TYR A 54 -3.90 21.15 -1.69
CA TYR A 54 -3.03 20.80 -2.80
C TYR A 54 -3.82 20.79 -4.11
N LYS A 55 -3.16 21.18 -5.21
CA LYS A 55 -3.70 21.01 -6.54
C LYS A 55 -3.20 19.69 -7.10
N GLU A 56 -4.06 18.70 -7.11
CA GLU A 56 -3.80 17.42 -7.76
C GLU A 56 -4.04 17.54 -9.27
N THR A 57 -3.12 16.98 -10.06
CA THR A 57 -3.17 17.00 -11.53
C THR A 57 -3.13 15.60 -12.13
N ARG A 58 -2.83 14.58 -11.32
CA ARG A 58 -2.87 13.19 -11.73
C ARG A 58 -4.31 12.76 -11.99
N VAL A 59 -4.45 11.89 -12.98
CA VAL A 59 -5.70 11.18 -13.25
C VAL A 59 -5.76 9.98 -12.33
N TYR A 60 -6.87 9.77 -11.62
CA TYR A 60 -7.08 8.58 -10.81
C TYR A 60 -8.32 7.84 -11.27
N ASN A 61 -8.39 6.55 -10.97
CA ASN A 61 -9.62 5.79 -11.08
C ASN A 61 -10.62 6.32 -10.06
N THR A 62 -11.63 7.05 -10.53
CA THR A 62 -12.59 7.76 -9.67
C THR A 62 -13.49 6.82 -8.87
N LYS A 63 -13.63 5.55 -9.28
CA LYS A 63 -14.34 4.52 -8.52
C LYS A 63 -13.71 4.29 -7.15
N TYR A 64 -12.40 4.42 -7.09
CA TYR A 64 -11.59 4.30 -5.90
C TYR A 64 -11.00 5.65 -5.51
N TYR A 65 -11.58 6.79 -5.88
CA TYR A 65 -11.03 8.08 -5.45
C TYR A 65 -11.82 8.61 -4.24
N TYR A 66 -11.22 8.50 -3.06
CA TYR A 66 -11.83 8.97 -1.83
C TYR A 66 -11.34 10.36 -1.43
N THR A 67 -12.28 11.24 -1.11
CA THR A 67 -12.01 12.61 -0.64
C THR A 67 -12.33 12.83 0.84
N ASP A 68 -12.97 11.85 1.48
CA ASP A 68 -13.31 11.92 2.90
C ASP A 68 -12.11 11.60 3.79
N ASP A 69 -12.12 12.11 5.02
CA ASP A 69 -11.17 11.71 6.07
C ASP A 69 -11.60 10.36 6.66
N PHE A 70 -10.63 9.48 6.92
CA PHE A 70 -10.84 8.13 7.45
C PHE A 70 -10.33 7.93 8.88
N ALA A 71 -9.86 8.99 9.52
CA ALA A 71 -9.38 8.93 10.89
C ALA A 71 -10.43 8.40 11.86
N GLY A 72 -10.05 7.38 12.63
CA GLY A 72 -10.92 6.74 13.60
C GLY A 72 -11.99 5.82 13.01
N GLN A 73 -11.99 5.57 11.70
CA GLN A 73 -13.01 4.77 11.03
C GLN A 73 -12.54 3.36 10.70
N ARG A 74 -11.23 3.08 10.76
CA ARG A 74 -10.63 1.81 10.33
C ARG A 74 -11.04 1.34 8.93
N LYS A 75 -11.38 2.25 8.01
CA LYS A 75 -11.97 1.92 6.70
C LYS A 75 -11.09 1.01 5.84
N PHE A 76 -9.78 1.20 5.89
CA PHE A 76 -8.79 0.45 5.08
C PHE A 76 -7.92 -0.50 5.89
N PHE A 77 -8.23 -0.70 7.17
CA PHE A 77 -7.58 -1.75 7.93
C PHE A 77 -8.13 -3.09 7.43
N ASP A 78 -7.31 -3.84 6.69
CA ASP A 78 -7.75 -5.03 5.97
C ASP A 78 -8.27 -6.13 6.95
N PRO A 79 -9.43 -6.74 6.65
CA PRO A 79 -9.99 -7.95 7.27
C PRO A 79 -9.11 -9.21 7.29
N MET A 80 -7.93 -9.22 6.65
CA MET A 80 -7.02 -10.37 6.49
C MET A 80 -6.55 -11.04 7.80
N ASN A 81 -6.88 -10.49 8.98
CA ASN A 81 -6.55 -11.07 10.30
C ASN A 81 -5.03 -11.28 10.50
N ASP A 82 -4.21 -10.53 9.77
CA ASP A 82 -2.75 -10.73 9.68
C ASP A 82 -1.97 -9.98 10.77
N GLY A 83 -2.63 -9.16 11.61
CA GLY A 83 -1.92 -8.38 12.63
C GLY A 83 -2.74 -7.91 13.83
N LYS A 84 -2.03 -7.63 14.93
CA LYS A 84 -2.54 -6.77 16.01
C LYS A 84 -2.40 -5.32 15.58
N PHE A 85 -3.50 -4.74 15.13
CA PHE A 85 -3.51 -3.35 14.67
C PHE A 85 -3.39 -2.36 15.85
N PRO A 86 -2.63 -1.27 15.69
CA PRO A 86 -2.65 -0.17 16.65
C PRO A 86 -4.07 0.43 16.78
N PRO A 87 -4.41 1.05 17.91
CA PRO A 87 -5.69 1.72 18.05
C PRO A 87 -5.84 2.83 17.00
N ASP A 88 -7.06 3.05 16.50
CA ASP A 88 -7.39 4.15 15.59
C ASP A 88 -8.50 4.98 16.24
N PRO A 89 -8.17 5.82 17.23
CA PRO A 89 -9.16 6.68 17.88
C PRO A 89 -9.59 7.83 16.95
N SER A 90 -10.82 8.28 17.06
CA SER A 90 -11.28 9.49 16.36
C SER A 90 -10.44 10.72 16.78
N PRO A 91 -10.33 11.73 15.90
CA PRO A 91 -9.65 12.98 16.23
C PRO A 91 -10.23 13.66 17.48
N VAL A 92 -9.34 14.22 18.31
CA VAL A 92 -9.72 15.04 19.47
C VAL A 92 -9.29 16.47 19.21
N ASP A 93 -10.21 17.42 19.31
CA ASP A 93 -9.99 18.84 18.98
C ASP A 93 -9.37 19.05 17.57
N GLY A 94 -9.82 18.24 16.60
CA GLY A 94 -9.32 18.28 15.22
C GLY A 94 -7.86 17.85 15.07
N LYS A 95 -7.33 17.07 16.01
CA LYS A 95 -5.93 16.63 16.02
C LYS A 95 -5.78 15.13 16.15
N LEU A 96 -4.68 14.63 15.59
CA LEU A 96 -4.24 13.23 15.69
C LEU A 96 -2.73 13.16 15.88
N PRO A 97 -2.20 12.12 16.55
CA PRO A 97 -0.76 11.91 16.58
C PRO A 97 -0.24 11.58 15.18
N ALA A 98 0.96 12.07 14.86
CA ALA A 98 1.56 11.89 13.53
C ALA A 98 1.69 10.42 13.12
N TRP A 99 2.01 9.52 14.06
CA TRP A 99 2.08 8.09 13.78
C TRP A 99 0.76 7.55 13.25
N GLN A 100 -0.38 8.01 13.77
CA GLN A 100 -1.69 7.50 13.39
C GLN A 100 -2.05 7.93 11.98
N ILE A 101 -1.75 9.18 11.61
CA ILE A 101 -1.92 9.70 10.25
C ILE A 101 -1.11 8.86 9.26
N LEU A 102 0.16 8.62 9.54
CA LEU A 102 1.03 7.83 8.68
C LEU A 102 0.49 6.40 8.48
N THR A 103 -0.10 5.80 9.51
CA THR A 103 -0.65 4.44 9.43
C THR A 103 -2.00 4.36 8.71
N ILE A 104 -2.94 5.29 8.96
CA ILE A 104 -4.27 5.27 8.32
C ILE A 104 -4.15 5.39 6.80
N TYR A 105 -3.26 6.26 6.35
CA TYR A 105 -3.11 6.60 4.94
C TYR A 105 -1.99 5.84 4.23
N ALA A 106 -1.35 4.87 4.90
CA ALA A 106 -0.24 4.08 4.36
C ALA A 106 -0.60 3.30 3.10
N GLN A 107 -1.88 2.97 2.92
CA GLN A 107 -2.37 2.19 1.79
C GLN A 107 -2.81 3.07 0.60
N PHE A 108 -2.72 4.40 0.68
CA PHE A 108 -3.03 5.28 -0.45
C PHE A 108 -1.80 5.41 -1.36
N PRO A 109 -1.92 5.25 -2.70
CA PRO A 109 -3.13 5.06 -3.53
C PRO A 109 -3.51 3.59 -3.85
N ASP A 110 -2.92 2.61 -3.18
CA ASP A 110 -2.87 1.17 -3.53
C ASP A 110 -4.19 0.38 -3.36
N PHE A 111 -5.33 1.06 -3.31
CA PHE A 111 -6.67 0.47 -3.20
C PHE A 111 -7.47 0.58 -4.51
N GLY A 112 -6.75 0.71 -5.63
CA GLY A 112 -7.32 0.74 -6.97
C GLY A 112 -7.36 2.12 -7.63
N MET A 113 -6.88 3.19 -6.97
CA MET A 113 -6.79 4.53 -7.59
C MET A 113 -5.92 4.56 -8.85
N ASP A 114 -4.98 3.63 -8.93
CA ASP A 114 -4.02 3.51 -10.03
C ASP A 114 -4.37 2.39 -11.02
N GLU A 115 -5.54 1.75 -10.87
CA GLU A 115 -6.00 0.67 -11.74
C GLU A 115 -6.83 1.17 -12.92
N GLU A 116 -6.82 0.40 -14.02
CA GLU A 116 -7.66 0.65 -15.20
C GLU A 116 -7.42 2.00 -15.89
N LEU A 117 -6.20 2.55 -15.79
CA LEU A 117 -5.82 3.81 -16.43
C LEU A 117 -4.97 3.58 -17.69
N GLU A 118 -5.07 4.50 -18.64
CA GLU A 118 -4.20 4.59 -19.82
C GLU A 118 -3.18 5.73 -19.61
N LEU A 119 -2.07 5.43 -18.93
CA LEU A 119 -1.07 6.43 -18.54
C LEU A 119 0.08 6.53 -19.55
N SER A 120 0.53 5.38 -20.08
CA SER A 120 1.69 5.30 -20.95
C SER A 120 1.50 4.34 -22.12
N PRO A 121 1.96 4.67 -23.34
CA PRO A 121 2.02 3.71 -24.45
C PRO A 121 2.87 2.47 -24.14
N LEU A 122 3.83 2.60 -23.22
CA LEU A 122 4.71 1.52 -22.80
C LEU A 122 4.08 0.57 -21.77
N GLN A 123 2.87 0.86 -21.27
CA GLN A 123 2.16 -0.03 -20.33
C GLN A 123 2.16 -1.49 -20.79
N SER A 124 1.88 -1.74 -22.07
CA SER A 124 1.89 -3.11 -22.61
C SER A 124 3.21 -3.88 -22.40
N LEU A 125 4.33 -3.17 -22.25
CA LEU A 125 5.65 -3.74 -22.04
C LEU A 125 6.06 -3.78 -20.56
N ILE A 126 5.77 -2.71 -19.81
CA ILE A 126 6.30 -2.55 -18.44
C ILE A 126 5.28 -2.99 -17.38
N GLY A 127 3.98 -2.91 -17.66
CA GLY A 127 2.92 -3.36 -16.75
C GLY A 127 1.61 -2.61 -16.95
N ASN A 128 0.58 -2.97 -16.18
CA ASN A 128 -0.64 -2.17 -16.11
C ASN A 128 -0.37 -0.76 -15.53
N SER A 129 -1.42 0.05 -15.39
CA SER A 129 -1.30 1.40 -14.83
C SER A 129 -0.72 1.44 -13.41
N GLN A 130 -0.93 0.40 -12.60
CA GLN A 130 -0.25 0.27 -11.30
C GLN A 130 1.24 0.06 -11.48
N GLY A 131 1.65 -0.86 -12.36
CA GLY A 131 3.06 -1.09 -12.67
C GLY A 131 3.78 0.19 -13.09
N VAL A 132 3.15 1.00 -13.95
CA VAL A 132 3.69 2.30 -14.37
C VAL A 132 3.95 3.24 -13.21
N ARG A 133 3.03 3.33 -12.24
CA ARG A 133 3.15 4.25 -11.10
C ARG A 133 4.03 3.74 -9.98
N HIS A 134 4.16 2.42 -9.83
CA HIS A 134 4.75 1.80 -8.63
C HIS A 134 6.11 1.18 -8.88
N MET A 135 6.53 1.04 -10.14
CA MET A 135 7.79 0.39 -10.50
C MET A 135 8.74 1.32 -11.24
N ARG A 136 10.03 1.17 -10.92
CA ARG A 136 11.12 1.71 -11.74
C ARG A 136 11.69 0.57 -12.58
N TYR A 137 11.60 0.71 -13.89
CA TYR A 137 12.07 -0.31 -14.83
C TYR A 137 13.48 0.05 -15.32
N LYS A 138 14.39 -0.92 -15.25
CA LYS A 138 15.74 -0.82 -15.85
C LYS A 138 16.03 -2.07 -16.67
N LEU A 139 15.97 -1.93 -17.99
CA LEU A 139 16.21 -3.00 -18.96
C LEU A 139 17.42 -2.61 -19.83
N GLY A 140 18.62 -2.96 -19.36
CA GLY A 140 19.87 -2.58 -20.02
C GLY A 140 20.08 -1.06 -20.03
N LEU A 141 20.03 -0.45 -21.22
CA LEU A 141 20.15 1.00 -21.40
C LEU A 141 18.80 1.74 -21.30
N ILE A 142 17.68 1.01 -21.27
CA ILE A 142 16.34 1.59 -21.14
C ILE A 142 16.01 1.73 -19.67
N GLU A 143 15.70 2.94 -19.25
CA GLU A 143 15.19 3.26 -17.92
C GLU A 143 13.85 3.98 -18.07
N ALA A 144 12.82 3.50 -17.37
CA ALA A 144 11.49 4.08 -17.37
C ALA A 144 10.97 4.20 -15.94
N PHE A 145 10.49 5.40 -15.61
CA PHE A 145 9.82 5.75 -14.37
C PHE A 145 8.93 6.96 -14.68
N GLU A 146 7.64 6.87 -14.35
CA GLU A 146 6.64 7.94 -14.53
C GLU A 146 6.10 8.43 -13.19
#